data_AF-A0A9D6K8P9-F1
#
_entry.id   AF-A0A9D6K8P9-F1
#
_cell.length_a   1.000
_cell.length_b   1.000
_cell.length_c   1.000
_cell.angle_alpha   90.00
_cell.angle_beta   90.00
_cell.angle_gamma   90.00
#
_symmetry.space_group_name_H-M   'P 1'
#
loop_
_entity.id
_entity.type
_entity.pdbx_description
1 polymer ?
#
loop_
_entity_poly.entity_id
_entity_poly.type
_entity_poly.pdbx_seq_one_letter_code
_entity_poly.pdbx_strand_id
1 'polypeptide(L)'
;MVITAELARYLTELSFEAGRQIGILADRKSAIQFVIVGSEKELLIPDLSDFRLGRKRLRGVRLIHTHLKDEPLSQDDLTDLAMLRLDMIAAIGLLENGLPGNIYTAHLLPPNQEKKAYQVDEPLPFNRYEIDFQEFVYSLEDELSKKAIGYDVRDKRERAILVSASTKGKAEQEESLEELKELARSDELVVLDTIVQRPHQINPKYLLGSGKIKELIINSLQLGADIIIFDQNLSPAQVKALGEITELKVIDRTQLILDIFARRAHSREGKVQVELAQLKYLLPKLSERSTALSRLTGGIGGRGPGETRLEVDRRRVKDRIYNLEKELESLNKGRSQRRSRRREAKIPI
;
A
#
# COMPACT_ATOMS: atom_id res chain seq x y z
N MET A 1 -24.25 -12.96 10.51
CA MET A 1 -24.42 -11.87 11.51
C MET A 1 -23.10 -11.14 11.73
N VAL A 2 -23.13 -9.82 11.89
CA VAL A 2 -21.94 -8.97 12.09
C VAL A 2 -21.30 -9.21 13.46
N ILE A 3 -22.08 -9.19 14.54
CA ILE A 3 -21.66 -9.45 15.92
C ILE A 3 -22.84 -10.06 16.70
N THR A 4 -22.57 -10.93 17.67
CA THR A 4 -23.63 -11.49 18.54
C THR A 4 -24.09 -10.48 19.58
N ALA A 5 -25.35 -10.58 20.02
CA ALA A 5 -25.86 -9.69 21.06
C ALA A 5 -25.10 -9.83 22.39
N GLU A 6 -24.70 -11.06 22.72
CA GLU A 6 -23.86 -11.36 23.88
C GLU A 6 -22.49 -10.65 23.78
N LEU A 7 -21.79 -10.79 22.64
CA LEU A 7 -20.48 -10.17 22.47
C LEU A 7 -20.56 -8.64 22.43
N ALA A 8 -21.58 -8.08 21.77
CA ALA A 8 -21.81 -6.65 21.76
C ALA A 8 -22.00 -6.10 23.18
N ARG A 9 -22.83 -6.76 23.99
CA ARG A 9 -23.04 -6.40 25.39
C ARG A 9 -21.74 -6.49 26.20
N TYR A 10 -20.97 -7.57 26.05
CA TYR A 10 -19.68 -7.69 26.74
C TYR A 10 -18.70 -6.58 26.37
N LEU A 11 -18.61 -6.22 25.08
CA LEU A 11 -17.74 -5.14 24.63
C LEU A 11 -18.17 -3.79 25.22
N THR A 12 -19.48 -3.48 25.22
CA THR A 12 -19.98 -2.19 25.73
C THR A 12 -19.85 -2.08 27.25
N GLU A 13 -20.13 -3.15 27.99
CA GLU A 13 -19.95 -3.18 29.45
C GLU A 13 -18.49 -2.96 29.84
N LEU A 14 -17.56 -3.69 29.21
CA LEU A 14 -16.12 -3.51 29.46
C LEU A 14 -15.61 -2.12 29.05
N SER A 15 -16.12 -1.59 27.94
CA SER A 15 -15.77 -0.25 27.45
C SER A 15 -16.25 0.84 28.42
N PHE A 16 -17.46 0.67 28.96
CA PHE A 16 -18.05 1.55 29.97
C PHE A 16 -17.25 1.53 31.27
N GLU A 17 -16.93 0.34 31.80
CA GLU A 17 -16.14 0.19 33.02
C GLU A 17 -14.71 0.73 32.88
N ALA A 18 -14.08 0.50 31.72
CA ALA A 18 -12.71 0.94 31.46
C ALA A 18 -12.61 2.42 31.09
N GLY A 19 -13.72 3.06 30.69
CA GLY A 19 -13.71 4.40 30.11
C GLY A 19 -12.88 4.50 28.84
N ARG A 20 -12.83 3.43 28.04
CA ARG A 20 -11.98 3.30 26.84
C ARG A 20 -12.71 2.56 25.74
N GLN A 21 -12.47 2.95 24.48
CA GLN A 21 -12.97 2.17 23.36
C GLN A 21 -12.37 0.77 23.35
N ILE A 22 -13.19 -0.23 23.10
CA ILE A 22 -12.76 -1.62 22.88
C ILE A 22 -13.21 -2.03 21.48
N GLY A 23 -12.31 -2.68 20.75
CA GLY A 23 -12.61 -3.21 19.43
C GLY A 23 -12.09 -4.61 19.22
N ILE A 24 -12.65 -5.27 18.23
CA ILE A 24 -12.28 -6.60 17.78
C ILE A 24 -12.14 -6.60 16.26
N LEU A 25 -11.15 -7.35 15.78
CA LEU A 25 -11.09 -7.72 14.38
C LEU A 25 -11.57 -9.15 14.25
N ALA A 26 -12.62 -9.37 13.46
CA ALA A 26 -13.20 -10.68 13.22
C ALA A 26 -13.06 -11.05 11.75
N ASP A 27 -12.66 -12.29 11.48
CA ASP A 27 -12.63 -12.83 10.12
C ASP A 27 -14.05 -13.18 9.62
N ARG A 28 -14.16 -13.62 8.37
CA ARG A 28 -15.45 -14.01 7.76
C ARG A 28 -16.12 -15.23 8.38
N LYS A 29 -15.39 -16.03 9.17
CA LYS A 29 -15.94 -17.14 9.96
C LYS A 29 -16.35 -16.69 11.37
N SER A 30 -16.31 -15.38 11.63
CA SER A 30 -16.52 -14.75 12.93
C SER A 30 -15.54 -15.16 14.02
N ALA A 31 -14.35 -15.66 13.64
CA ALA A 31 -13.27 -15.88 14.59
C ALA A 31 -12.57 -14.54 14.91
N ILE A 32 -12.47 -14.22 16.20
CA ILE A 32 -11.78 -13.03 16.69
C ILE A 32 -10.27 -13.21 16.52
N GLN A 33 -9.65 -12.36 15.72
CA GLN A 33 -8.23 -12.38 15.41
C GLN A 33 -7.45 -11.45 16.34
N PHE A 34 -8.04 -10.30 16.68
CA PHE A 34 -7.47 -9.34 17.60
C PHE A 34 -8.54 -8.74 18.51
N VAL A 35 -8.13 -8.44 19.73
CA VAL A 35 -8.84 -7.56 20.66
C VAL A 35 -7.98 -6.32 20.86
N ILE A 36 -8.59 -5.15 20.79
CA ILE A 36 -7.93 -3.85 20.76
C ILE A 36 -8.52 -3.01 21.88
N VAL A 37 -7.65 -2.42 22.71
CA VAL A 37 -8.06 -1.46 23.73
C VAL A 37 -7.51 -0.10 23.32
N GLY A 38 -8.41 0.80 22.98
CA GLY A 38 -8.12 2.15 22.56
C GLY A 38 -8.03 3.15 23.70
N SER A 39 -8.07 4.42 23.33
CA SER A 39 -8.29 5.55 24.22
C SER A 39 -9.78 5.93 24.24
N GLU A 40 -10.11 7.10 24.77
CA GLU A 40 -11.47 7.65 24.69
C GLU A 40 -11.88 8.02 23.26
N LYS A 41 -10.91 8.30 22.37
CA LYS A 41 -11.16 8.89 21.05
C LYS A 41 -10.57 8.14 19.86
N GLU A 42 -9.61 7.26 20.12
CA GLU A 42 -8.83 6.62 19.06
C GLU A 42 -8.64 5.14 19.36
N LEU A 43 -8.77 4.33 18.32
CA LEU A 43 -8.53 2.90 18.34
C LEU A 43 -7.45 2.55 17.30
N LEU A 44 -6.27 2.16 17.78
CA LEU A 44 -5.14 1.82 16.91
C LEU A 44 -5.27 0.38 16.40
N ILE A 45 -5.53 0.23 15.10
CA ILE A 45 -5.62 -1.07 14.44
C ILE A 45 -4.22 -1.69 14.35
N PRO A 46 -4.03 -2.98 14.75
CA PRO A 46 -2.75 -3.65 14.67
C PRO A 46 -2.31 -3.89 13.22
N ASP A 47 -1.05 -4.26 13.03
CA ASP A 47 -0.52 -4.64 11.73
C ASP A 47 -1.28 -5.87 11.18
N LEU A 48 -1.88 -5.70 9.99
CA LEU A 48 -2.67 -6.73 9.33
C LEU A 48 -1.87 -7.49 8.26
N SER A 49 -0.54 -7.53 8.39
CA SER A 49 0.35 -8.26 7.48
C SER A 49 0.00 -9.75 7.31
N ASP A 50 -0.68 -10.38 8.27
CA ASP A 50 -1.19 -11.76 8.14
C ASP A 50 -2.43 -11.86 7.22
N PHE A 51 -3.12 -10.74 7.00
CA PHE A 51 -4.31 -10.58 6.15
C PHE A 51 -3.96 -9.82 4.86
N ARG A 52 -2.94 -10.27 4.13
CA ARG A 52 -2.52 -9.61 2.88
C ARG A 52 -3.66 -9.54 1.88
N LEU A 53 -3.89 -8.36 1.28
CA LEU A 53 -4.89 -8.21 0.21
C LEU A 53 -4.55 -9.08 -1.00
N GLY A 54 -3.30 -9.05 -1.45
CA GLY A 54 -2.92 -9.70 -2.71
C GLY A 54 -3.82 -9.23 -3.86
N ARG A 55 -4.53 -10.16 -4.51
CA ARG A 55 -5.53 -9.86 -5.56
C ARG A 55 -6.96 -9.69 -5.04
N LYS A 56 -7.20 -9.90 -3.74
CA LYS A 56 -8.53 -9.75 -3.15
C LYS A 56 -8.90 -8.26 -3.11
N ARG A 57 -10.20 -7.98 -3.23
CA ARG A 57 -10.71 -6.61 -3.15
C ARG A 57 -10.97 -6.18 -1.71
N LEU A 58 -11.30 -7.12 -0.83
CA LEU A 58 -11.47 -6.86 0.59
C LEU A 58 -10.45 -7.69 1.39
N ARG A 59 -10.11 -7.21 2.59
CA ARG A 59 -9.08 -7.80 3.43
C ARG A 59 -9.50 -9.12 4.08
N GLY A 60 -10.80 -9.41 4.16
CA GLY A 60 -11.33 -10.62 4.78
C GLY A 60 -11.55 -10.50 6.29
N VAL A 61 -11.45 -9.28 6.83
CA VAL A 61 -11.68 -8.96 8.24
C VAL A 61 -12.55 -7.73 8.35
N ARG A 62 -13.39 -7.70 9.38
CA ARG A 62 -14.19 -6.52 9.78
C ARG A 62 -13.73 -6.03 11.14
N LEU A 63 -13.79 -4.72 11.34
CA LEU A 63 -13.59 -4.10 12.65
C LEU A 63 -14.96 -3.86 13.29
N ILE A 64 -15.11 -4.31 14.53
CA ILE A 64 -16.25 -3.95 15.37
C ILE A 64 -15.69 -3.29 16.62
N HIS A 65 -16.14 -2.09 16.97
CA HIS A 65 -15.66 -1.37 18.14
C HIS A 65 -16.78 -0.62 18.85
N THR A 66 -16.47 -0.08 20.02
CA THR A 66 -17.41 0.72 20.82
C THR A 66 -17.09 2.21 20.73
N HIS A 67 -18.11 3.05 20.70
CA HIS A 67 -17.98 4.48 21.00
C HIS A 67 -18.50 4.77 22.40
N LEU A 68 -17.72 5.51 23.19
CA LEU A 68 -18.08 5.85 24.59
C LEU A 68 -19.35 6.71 24.70
N LYS A 69 -19.82 7.24 23.57
CA LYS A 69 -21.10 7.92 23.40
C LYS A 69 -21.83 7.29 22.22
N ASP A 70 -23.14 7.47 22.17
CA ASP A 70 -23.94 7.10 21.01
C ASP A 70 -23.72 8.10 19.86
N GLU A 71 -22.58 7.97 19.19
CA GLU A 71 -22.10 8.88 18.15
C GLU A 71 -21.73 8.16 16.85
N PRO A 72 -21.88 8.81 15.67
CA PRO A 72 -21.54 8.23 14.38
C PRO A 72 -20.06 7.84 14.24
N LEU A 73 -19.77 7.04 13.21
CA LEU A 73 -18.40 6.73 12.77
C LEU A 73 -17.60 8.01 12.53
N SER A 74 -16.38 8.04 13.06
CA SER A 74 -15.44 9.14 12.89
C SER A 74 -14.82 9.13 11.49
N GLN A 75 -14.19 10.24 11.10
CA GLN A 75 -13.47 10.29 9.83
C GLN A 75 -12.25 9.36 9.81
N ASP A 76 -11.67 9.06 10.97
CA ASP A 76 -10.56 8.11 11.09
C ASP A 76 -11.03 6.68 10.84
N ASP A 77 -12.20 6.29 11.38
CA ASP A 77 -12.82 4.98 11.09
C ASP A 77 -13.02 4.81 9.57
N LEU A 78 -13.63 5.81 8.92
CA LEU A 78 -13.90 5.76 7.48
C LEU A 78 -12.62 5.74 6.64
N THR A 79 -11.57 6.41 7.12
CA THR A 79 -10.24 6.37 6.50
C THR A 79 -9.62 4.98 6.63
N ASP A 80 -9.71 4.36 7.81
CA ASP A 80 -9.18 3.03 8.06
C ASP A 80 -9.93 1.95 7.26
N LEU A 81 -11.26 2.04 7.17
CA LEU A 81 -12.09 1.21 6.30
C LEU A 81 -11.55 1.22 4.87
N ALA A 82 -11.33 2.42 4.32
CA ALA A 82 -10.90 2.61 2.94
C ALA A 82 -9.44 2.19 2.70
N MET A 83 -8.52 2.58 3.58
CA MET A 83 -7.09 2.34 3.46
C MET A 83 -6.72 0.88 3.71
N LEU A 84 -7.29 0.26 4.75
CA LEU A 84 -7.05 -1.14 5.10
C LEU A 84 -7.98 -2.08 4.33
N ARG A 85 -8.92 -1.55 3.55
CA ARG A 85 -9.88 -2.31 2.74
C ARG A 85 -10.63 -3.35 3.58
N LEU A 86 -11.07 -2.96 4.77
CA LEU A 86 -11.84 -3.82 5.66
C LEU A 86 -13.15 -4.24 4.98
N ASP A 87 -13.63 -5.44 5.33
CA ASP A 87 -14.90 -5.94 4.81
C ASP A 87 -16.06 -5.04 5.28
N MET A 88 -15.95 -4.51 6.51
CA MET A 88 -16.91 -3.59 7.15
C MET A 88 -16.27 -2.95 8.39
N ILE A 89 -16.73 -1.76 8.77
CA ILE A 89 -16.59 -1.21 10.13
C ILE A 89 -17.97 -1.12 10.78
N ALA A 90 -18.04 -1.50 12.06
CA ALA A 90 -19.22 -1.31 12.89
C ALA A 90 -18.84 -0.70 14.25
N ALA A 91 -19.41 0.45 14.60
CA ALA A 91 -19.31 1.05 15.92
C ALA A 91 -20.62 0.86 16.70
N ILE A 92 -20.52 0.44 17.96
CA ILE A 92 -21.66 0.35 18.88
C ILE A 92 -21.55 1.48 19.89
N GLY A 93 -22.54 2.37 19.89
CA GLY A 93 -22.65 3.46 20.85
C GLY A 93 -23.00 2.94 22.24
N LEU A 94 -22.43 3.56 23.28
CA LEU A 94 -22.76 3.26 24.66
C LEU A 94 -23.95 4.11 25.14
N LEU A 95 -24.92 3.46 25.79
CA LEU A 95 -25.92 4.13 26.61
C LEU A 95 -25.36 4.45 28.00
N GLU A 96 -26.04 5.32 28.75
CA GLU A 96 -25.63 5.74 30.11
C GLU A 96 -25.51 4.58 31.11
N ASN A 97 -26.14 3.44 30.83
CA ASN A 97 -26.09 2.22 31.65
C ASN A 97 -25.05 1.20 31.17
N GLY A 98 -24.20 1.54 30.18
CA GLY A 98 -23.18 0.66 29.62
C GLY A 98 -23.70 -0.41 28.64
N LEU A 99 -25.00 -0.42 28.34
CA LEU A 99 -25.58 -1.34 27.37
C LEU A 99 -25.44 -0.80 25.92
N PRO A 100 -25.55 -1.68 24.91
CA PRO A 100 -25.54 -1.27 23.50
C PRO A 100 -26.67 -0.29 23.14
N GLY A 101 -26.30 0.85 22.58
CA GLY A 101 -27.18 1.84 21.98
C GLY A 101 -27.42 1.58 20.50
N ASN A 102 -27.14 2.58 19.65
CA ASN A 102 -27.19 2.41 18.21
C ASN A 102 -25.92 1.73 17.69
N ILE A 103 -26.07 1.03 16.56
CA ILE A 103 -24.95 0.53 15.76
C ILE A 103 -24.83 1.36 14.49
N TYR A 104 -23.61 1.78 14.20
CA TYR A 104 -23.23 2.58 13.05
C TYR A 104 -22.32 1.74 12.18
N THR A 105 -22.74 1.47 10.93
CA THR A 105 -21.94 0.64 10.02
C THR A 105 -21.53 1.40 8.77
N ALA A 106 -20.39 1.01 8.23
CA ALA A 106 -19.91 1.46 6.94
C ALA A 106 -19.20 0.34 6.19
N HIS A 107 -19.29 0.40 4.87
CA HIS A 107 -18.68 -0.56 3.97
C HIS A 107 -18.15 0.13 2.70
N LEU A 108 -17.24 -0.55 1.99
CA LEU A 108 -16.67 0.01 0.77
C LEU A 108 -17.67 0.02 -0.38
N LEU A 109 -17.56 1.02 -1.24
CA LEU A 109 -18.31 1.07 -2.48
C LEU A 109 -17.48 0.59 -3.67
N PRO A 110 -18.08 -0.13 -4.62
CA PRO A 110 -17.50 -0.31 -5.93
C PRO A 110 -17.17 1.02 -6.62
N PRO A 111 -16.26 1.03 -7.61
CA PRO A 111 -16.01 2.20 -8.43
C PRO A 111 -17.32 2.81 -8.94
N ASN A 112 -17.49 4.10 -8.68
CA ASN A 112 -18.70 4.85 -8.99
C ASN A 112 -18.34 6.23 -9.56
N GLN A 113 -19.31 6.86 -10.24
CA GLN A 113 -19.10 8.15 -10.89
C GLN A 113 -18.76 9.28 -9.90
N GLU A 114 -19.27 9.17 -8.67
CA GLU A 114 -19.04 10.15 -7.59
C GLU A 114 -17.67 9.99 -6.92
N LYS A 115 -16.89 8.96 -7.26
CA LYS A 115 -15.60 8.61 -6.63
C LYS A 115 -15.70 8.47 -5.10
N LYS A 116 -16.86 8.06 -4.58
CA LYS A 116 -17.04 7.75 -3.15
C LYS A 116 -16.41 6.40 -2.85
N ALA A 117 -15.57 6.33 -1.81
CA ALA A 117 -14.87 5.10 -1.45
C ALA A 117 -15.71 4.15 -0.56
N TYR A 118 -16.67 4.71 0.19
CA TYR A 118 -17.47 3.99 1.17
C TYR A 118 -18.88 4.55 1.25
N GLN A 119 -19.76 3.76 1.85
CA GLN A 119 -21.12 4.12 2.23
C GLN A 119 -21.24 3.96 3.74
N VAL A 120 -21.86 4.95 4.40
CA VAL A 120 -22.28 4.88 5.80
C VAL A 120 -23.76 4.57 5.80
N ASP A 121 -24.15 3.53 6.53
CA ASP A 121 -25.53 3.09 6.64
C ASP A 121 -26.29 3.94 7.66
N GLU A 122 -27.62 3.99 7.56
CA GLU A 122 -28.43 4.67 8.57
C GLU A 122 -28.28 3.97 9.93
N PRO A 123 -28.13 4.73 11.03
CA PRO A 123 -27.98 4.14 12.35
C PRO A 123 -29.25 3.41 12.78
N LEU A 124 -29.07 2.24 13.37
CA LEU A 124 -30.18 1.45 13.91
C LEU A 124 -29.92 1.14 15.39
N PRO A 125 -30.97 1.08 16.23
CA PRO A 125 -30.85 0.46 17.54
C PRO A 125 -30.26 -0.93 17.41
N PHE A 126 -29.25 -1.28 18.20
CA PHE A 126 -28.51 -2.53 18.06
C PHE A 126 -29.42 -3.77 18.07
N ASN A 127 -30.48 -3.75 18.88
CA ASN A 127 -31.47 -4.83 18.97
C ASN A 127 -32.33 -5.05 17.71
N ARG A 128 -32.31 -4.11 16.75
CA ARG A 128 -33.01 -4.20 15.46
C ARG A 128 -32.05 -4.46 14.31
N TYR A 129 -30.75 -4.56 14.58
CA TYR A 129 -29.74 -4.73 13.55
C TYR A 129 -29.59 -6.21 13.18
N GLU A 130 -30.26 -6.60 12.11
CA GLU A 130 -30.23 -7.97 11.57
C GLU A 130 -29.67 -7.95 10.15
N ILE A 131 -28.35 -8.19 10.02
CA ILE A 131 -27.68 -8.35 8.72
C ILE A 131 -27.02 -9.72 8.62
N ASP A 132 -27.33 -10.45 7.55
CA ASP A 132 -26.52 -11.58 7.13
C ASP A 132 -25.19 -11.09 6.54
N PHE A 133 -24.21 -10.91 7.42
CA PHE A 133 -22.86 -10.49 7.05
C PHE A 133 -22.23 -11.36 5.95
N GLN A 134 -22.52 -12.67 5.93
CA GLN A 134 -21.91 -13.56 4.96
C GLN A 134 -22.48 -13.31 3.56
N GLU A 135 -23.80 -13.24 3.43
CA GLU A 135 -24.45 -12.86 2.17
C GLU A 135 -24.02 -11.46 1.70
N PHE A 136 -24.02 -10.49 2.63
CA PHE A 136 -23.59 -9.12 2.37
C PHE A 136 -22.16 -9.05 1.79
N VAL A 137 -21.18 -9.66 2.45
CA VAL A 137 -19.78 -9.55 2.02
C VAL A 137 -19.54 -10.24 0.68
N TYR A 138 -20.22 -11.37 0.42
CA TYR A 138 -20.13 -12.05 -0.87
C TYR A 138 -20.73 -11.22 -2.00
N SER A 139 -21.88 -10.58 -1.78
CA SER A 139 -22.48 -9.66 -2.75
C SER A 139 -21.56 -8.48 -3.04
N LEU A 140 -21.01 -7.86 -1.98
CA LEU A 140 -20.11 -6.72 -2.12
C LEU A 140 -18.82 -7.08 -2.88
N GLU A 141 -18.22 -8.23 -2.60
CA GLU A 141 -17.04 -8.70 -3.34
C GLU A 141 -17.33 -8.96 -4.82
N ASP A 142 -18.48 -9.54 -5.14
CA ASP A 142 -18.91 -9.77 -6.52
C ASP A 142 -19.09 -8.44 -7.26
N GLU A 143 -19.74 -7.46 -6.64
CA GLU A 143 -19.88 -6.11 -7.21
C GLU A 143 -18.53 -5.40 -7.40
N LEU A 144 -17.66 -5.43 -6.40
CA LEU A 144 -16.32 -4.87 -6.47
C LEU A 144 -15.50 -5.55 -7.58
N SER A 145 -15.68 -6.86 -7.75
CA SER A 145 -15.00 -7.63 -8.78
C SER A 145 -15.54 -7.29 -10.17
N LYS A 146 -16.85 -7.07 -10.34
CA LYS A 146 -17.50 -6.73 -11.62
C LYS A 146 -17.26 -5.29 -12.06
N LYS A 147 -17.41 -4.31 -11.16
CA LYS A 147 -17.31 -2.86 -11.51
C LYS A 147 -15.87 -2.35 -11.56
N ALA A 148 -14.91 -3.06 -10.98
CA ALA A 148 -13.48 -2.81 -11.26
C ALA A 148 -13.09 -3.19 -12.71
N ILE A 149 -13.98 -3.84 -13.47
CA ILE A 149 -13.79 -4.25 -14.86
C ILE A 149 -14.23 -3.10 -15.78
N GLY A 150 -13.50 -1.99 -15.73
CA GLY A 150 -13.32 -1.15 -16.92
C GLY A 150 -12.24 -1.69 -17.86
N TYR A 151 -11.54 -2.75 -17.44
CA TYR A 151 -10.33 -3.29 -18.05
C TYR A 151 -10.38 -4.82 -18.06
N ASP A 152 -10.02 -5.44 -19.20
CA ASP A 152 -10.13 -6.88 -19.45
C ASP A 152 -9.50 -7.71 -18.31
N VAL A 153 -10.28 -8.59 -17.67
CA VAL A 153 -9.81 -9.50 -16.60
C VAL A 153 -8.72 -10.46 -17.09
N ARG A 154 -8.63 -10.67 -18.42
CA ARG A 154 -7.55 -11.44 -19.05
C ARG A 154 -6.26 -10.64 -19.18
N ASP A 155 -6.32 -9.31 -19.07
CA ASP A 155 -5.14 -8.45 -19.08
C ASP A 155 -4.37 -8.62 -17.77
N LYS A 156 -3.22 -9.29 -17.89
CA LYS A 156 -2.34 -9.62 -16.76
C LYS A 156 -1.32 -8.51 -16.47
N ARG A 157 -1.35 -7.41 -17.24
CA ARG A 157 -0.46 -6.27 -17.04
C ARG A 157 -0.74 -5.59 -15.70
N GLU A 158 0.33 -5.10 -15.07
CA GLU A 158 0.22 -4.31 -13.85
C GLU A 158 -0.47 -2.97 -14.16
N ARG A 159 -1.32 -2.53 -13.23
CA ARG A 159 -2.12 -1.32 -13.38
C ARG A 159 -1.53 -0.19 -12.56
N ALA A 160 -1.28 0.94 -13.20
CA ALA A 160 -0.52 2.05 -12.64
C ALA A 160 -1.38 3.31 -12.44
N ILE A 161 -1.14 4.01 -11.33
CA ILE A 161 -1.54 5.40 -11.14
C ILE A 161 -0.28 6.26 -11.25
N LEU A 162 -0.31 7.28 -12.11
CA LEU A 162 0.81 8.20 -12.24
C LEU A 162 0.60 9.42 -11.37
N VAL A 163 1.65 9.90 -10.71
CA VAL A 163 1.58 11.03 -9.79
C VAL A 163 2.67 12.03 -10.14
N SER A 164 2.30 13.29 -10.36
CA SER A 164 3.24 14.39 -10.50
C SER A 164 2.94 15.48 -9.49
N ALA A 165 3.90 15.75 -8.62
CA ALA A 165 3.88 16.81 -7.61
C ALA A 165 5.04 17.78 -7.90
N SER A 166 4.74 18.93 -8.51
CA SER A 166 5.77 19.83 -9.01
C SER A 166 5.46 21.29 -8.73
N THR A 167 6.49 22.07 -8.38
CA THR A 167 6.44 23.54 -8.29
C THR A 167 6.62 24.21 -9.65
N LYS A 168 6.92 23.43 -10.70
CA LYS A 168 7.14 23.92 -12.07
C LYS A 168 5.86 24.43 -12.72
N GLY A 169 6.02 25.14 -13.84
CA GLY A 169 4.91 25.63 -14.64
C GLY A 169 4.02 24.51 -15.16
N LYS A 170 2.75 24.85 -15.43
CA LYS A 170 1.73 23.89 -15.90
C LYS A 170 2.18 23.07 -17.10
N ALA A 171 2.69 23.74 -18.13
CA ALA A 171 3.10 23.12 -19.39
C ALA A 171 4.26 22.13 -19.20
N GLU A 172 5.31 22.52 -18.46
CA GLU A 172 6.46 21.65 -18.21
C GLU A 172 6.06 20.39 -17.42
N GLN A 173 5.14 20.52 -16.46
CA GLN A 173 4.65 19.37 -15.71
C GLN A 173 3.80 18.43 -16.58
N GLU A 174 2.96 18.99 -17.45
CA GLU A 174 2.12 18.20 -18.36
C GLU A 174 2.95 17.45 -19.40
N GLU A 175 3.99 18.08 -19.94
CA GLU A 175 4.97 17.44 -20.82
C GLU A 175 5.70 16.29 -20.11
N SER A 176 6.18 16.54 -18.89
CA SER A 176 6.85 15.52 -18.06
C SER A 176 5.94 14.33 -17.76
N LEU A 177 4.65 14.59 -17.50
CA LEU A 177 3.67 13.54 -17.23
C LEU A 177 3.33 12.72 -18.49
N GLU A 178 3.27 13.36 -19.66
CA GLU A 178 3.04 12.65 -20.92
C GLU A 178 4.22 11.73 -21.26
N GLU A 179 5.45 12.19 -21.05
CA GLU A 179 6.65 11.35 -21.12
C GLU A 179 6.54 10.15 -20.16
N LEU A 180 6.12 10.38 -18.91
CA LEU A 180 5.95 9.31 -17.93
C LEU A 180 4.90 8.27 -18.38
N LYS A 181 3.81 8.69 -19.04
CA LYS A 181 2.84 7.76 -19.62
C LYS A 181 3.47 6.90 -20.71
N GLU A 182 4.29 7.47 -21.58
CA GLU A 182 4.99 6.72 -22.63
C GLU A 182 6.01 5.73 -22.06
N LEU A 183 6.70 6.10 -20.97
CA LEU A 183 7.55 5.17 -20.22
C LEU A 183 6.73 4.02 -19.63
N ALA A 184 5.60 4.31 -18.98
CA ALA A 184 4.74 3.28 -18.41
C ALA A 184 4.19 2.34 -19.48
N ARG A 185 3.79 2.86 -20.65
CA ARG A 185 3.37 2.05 -21.82
C ARG A 185 4.51 1.17 -22.33
N SER A 186 5.74 1.70 -22.37
CA SER A 186 6.94 0.95 -22.77
C SER A 186 7.29 -0.19 -21.81
N ASP A 187 6.86 -0.09 -20.54
CA ASP A 187 6.99 -1.13 -19.52
C ASP A 187 5.74 -2.03 -19.43
N GLU A 188 4.87 -1.99 -20.44
CA GLU A 188 3.62 -2.77 -20.51
C GLU A 188 2.69 -2.54 -19.30
N LEU A 189 2.66 -1.32 -18.75
CA LEU A 189 1.75 -0.95 -17.67
C LEU A 189 0.46 -0.35 -18.22
N VAL A 190 -0.66 -0.64 -17.54
CA VAL A 190 -1.96 -0.02 -17.84
C VAL A 190 -2.15 1.20 -16.95
N VAL A 191 -2.07 2.40 -17.52
CA VAL A 191 -2.31 3.64 -16.77
C VAL A 191 -3.81 3.82 -16.54
N LEU A 192 -4.24 3.77 -15.28
CA LEU A 192 -5.64 3.91 -14.88
C LEU A 192 -6.06 5.37 -14.70
N ASP A 193 -5.19 6.18 -14.09
CA ASP A 193 -5.44 7.59 -13.79
C ASP A 193 -4.12 8.33 -13.61
N THR A 194 -4.18 9.66 -13.66
CA THR A 194 -3.05 10.55 -13.40
C THR A 194 -3.43 11.63 -12.40
N ILE A 195 -2.67 11.74 -11.33
CA ILE A 195 -2.86 12.74 -10.27
C ILE A 195 -1.80 13.82 -10.41
N VAL A 196 -2.26 15.05 -10.64
CA VAL A 196 -1.39 16.23 -10.79
C VAL A 196 -1.63 17.18 -9.62
N GLN A 197 -0.56 17.51 -8.92
CA GLN A 197 -0.56 18.50 -7.85
C GLN A 197 0.53 19.55 -8.10
N ARG A 198 0.18 20.81 -7.86
CA ARG A 198 1.11 21.95 -7.90
C ARG A 198 1.18 22.62 -6.53
N PRO A 199 1.90 22.02 -5.56
CA PRO A 199 2.03 22.63 -4.25
C PRO A 199 2.98 23.84 -4.32
N HIS A 200 2.79 24.82 -3.43
CA HIS A 200 3.75 25.93 -3.31
C HIS A 200 5.12 25.45 -2.81
N GLN A 201 5.12 24.45 -1.91
CA GLN A 201 6.30 23.77 -1.43
C GLN A 201 6.04 22.26 -1.36
N ILE A 202 7.01 21.47 -1.81
CA ILE A 202 6.92 20.00 -1.80
C ILE A 202 7.04 19.49 -0.35
N ASN A 203 6.15 18.58 0.03
CA ASN A 203 6.24 17.94 1.34
C ASN A 203 7.47 17.01 1.39
N PRO A 204 8.39 17.17 2.35
CA PRO A 204 9.61 16.39 2.39
C PRO A 204 9.36 14.90 2.67
N LYS A 205 8.25 14.55 3.35
CA LYS A 205 7.91 13.18 3.74
C LYS A 205 7.19 12.40 2.64
N TYR A 206 6.27 13.01 1.89
CA TYR A 206 5.45 12.29 0.89
C TYR A 206 5.35 12.96 -0.49
N LEU A 207 6.08 14.04 -0.74
CA LEU A 207 5.91 14.98 -1.87
C LEU A 207 4.57 15.75 -1.87
N LEU A 208 3.48 15.07 -1.54
CA LEU A 208 2.14 15.60 -1.36
C LEU A 208 1.81 15.79 0.14
N GLY A 209 0.74 16.53 0.44
CA GLY A 209 0.21 16.61 1.81
C GLY A 209 -0.35 15.26 2.29
N SER A 210 -0.39 15.04 3.61
CA SER A 210 -0.86 13.78 4.22
C SER A 210 -2.28 13.40 3.81
N GLY A 211 -3.21 14.36 3.81
CA GLY A 211 -4.58 14.13 3.34
C GLY A 211 -4.62 13.72 1.87
N LYS A 212 -3.85 14.39 1.02
CA LYS A 212 -3.82 14.08 -0.42
C LYS A 212 -3.24 12.71 -0.74
N ILE A 213 -2.29 12.26 0.08
CA ILE A 213 -1.72 10.92 -0.02
C ILE A 213 -2.73 9.85 0.38
N LYS A 214 -3.47 10.06 1.48
CA LYS A 214 -4.57 9.15 1.86
C LYS A 214 -5.60 9.06 0.75
N GLU A 215 -6.05 10.20 0.20
CA GLU A 215 -6.97 10.24 -0.96
C GLU A 215 -6.40 9.49 -2.18
N LEU A 216 -5.13 9.71 -2.51
CA LEU A 216 -4.45 9.03 -3.61
C LEU A 216 -4.47 7.51 -3.41
N ILE A 217 -4.14 7.02 -2.22
CA ILE A 217 -4.09 5.58 -1.92
C ILE A 217 -5.50 4.99 -1.98
N ILE A 218 -6.49 5.65 -1.37
CA ILE A 218 -7.88 5.21 -1.41
C ILE A 218 -8.39 5.11 -2.86
N ASN A 219 -8.16 6.15 -3.67
CA ASN A 219 -8.54 6.14 -5.09
C ASN A 219 -7.79 5.04 -5.86
N SER A 220 -6.49 4.86 -5.60
CA SER A 220 -5.67 3.81 -6.23
C SER A 220 -6.22 2.41 -5.92
N LEU A 221 -6.59 2.15 -4.66
CA LEU A 221 -7.20 0.89 -4.24
C LEU A 221 -8.60 0.69 -4.85
N GLN A 222 -9.39 1.77 -4.95
CA GLN A 222 -10.72 1.71 -5.55
C GLN A 222 -10.65 1.37 -7.04
N LEU A 223 -9.75 2.03 -7.78
CA LEU A 223 -9.49 1.75 -9.20
C LEU A 223 -8.81 0.38 -9.42
N GLY A 224 -8.30 -0.23 -8.35
CA GLY A 224 -7.62 -1.52 -8.40
C GLY A 224 -6.25 -1.43 -9.06
N ALA A 225 -5.51 -0.36 -8.77
CA ALA A 225 -4.12 -0.21 -9.14
C ALA A 225 -3.23 -1.18 -8.36
N ASP A 226 -2.17 -1.65 -9.01
CA ASP A 226 -1.12 -2.49 -8.41
C ASP A 226 0.09 -1.63 -8.00
N ILE A 227 0.32 -0.54 -8.74
CA ILE A 227 1.50 0.31 -8.60
C ILE A 227 1.17 1.80 -8.66
N ILE A 228 1.84 2.60 -7.84
CA ILE A 228 1.85 4.06 -7.90
C ILE A 228 3.23 4.50 -8.38
N ILE A 229 3.26 5.31 -9.44
CA ILE A 229 4.49 5.80 -10.07
C ILE A 229 4.59 7.30 -9.88
N PHE A 230 5.59 7.72 -9.12
CA PHE A 230 5.93 9.12 -8.96
C PHE A 230 6.83 9.60 -10.10
N ASP A 231 6.46 10.73 -10.67
CA ASP A 231 7.22 11.43 -11.70
C ASP A 231 8.56 11.96 -11.15
N GLN A 232 8.57 12.37 -9.89
CA GLN A 232 9.76 12.84 -9.18
C GLN A 232 10.51 11.68 -8.53
N ASN A 233 11.83 11.81 -8.43
CA ASN A 233 12.67 10.85 -7.71
C ASN A 233 12.36 10.90 -6.21
N LEU A 234 12.17 9.72 -5.61
CA LEU A 234 11.86 9.59 -4.19
C LEU A 234 13.13 9.38 -3.37
N SER A 235 13.29 10.16 -2.30
CA SER A 235 14.34 9.94 -1.31
C SER A 235 14.11 8.65 -0.50
N PRO A 236 15.15 8.06 0.13
CA PRO A 236 14.98 6.88 0.98
C PRO A 236 13.93 7.08 2.09
N ALA A 237 13.88 8.26 2.69
CA ALA A 237 12.90 8.61 3.72
C ALA A 237 11.47 8.64 3.17
N GLN A 238 11.28 9.16 1.95
CA GLN A 238 9.98 9.17 1.28
C GLN A 238 9.50 7.77 0.93
N VAL A 239 10.38 6.93 0.38
CA VAL A 239 10.06 5.53 0.06
C VAL A 239 9.66 4.76 1.31
N LYS A 240 10.37 4.96 2.44
CA LYS A 240 10.00 4.37 3.72
C LYS A 240 8.63 4.85 4.18
N ALA A 241 8.42 6.17 4.22
CA ALA A 241 7.18 6.76 4.70
C ALA A 241 5.97 6.34 3.85
N LEU A 242 6.11 6.23 2.53
CA LEU A 242 5.06 5.74 1.63
C LEU A 242 4.79 4.23 1.85
N GLY A 243 5.83 3.43 2.13
CA GLY A 243 5.67 2.01 2.44
C GLY A 243 5.02 1.72 3.79
N GLU A 244 5.06 2.66 4.73
CA GLU A 244 4.38 2.53 6.04
C GLU A 244 2.86 2.77 5.95
N ILE A 245 2.39 3.46 4.91
CA ILE A 245 0.99 3.87 4.77
C ILE A 245 0.23 3.10 3.68
N THR A 246 0.92 2.38 2.79
CA THR A 246 0.27 1.58 1.76
C THR A 246 1.05 0.31 1.43
N GLU A 247 0.31 -0.76 1.15
CA GLU A 247 0.83 -2.02 0.62
C GLU A 247 1.03 -1.98 -0.91
N LEU A 248 0.56 -0.92 -1.58
CA LEU A 248 0.76 -0.76 -3.02
C LEU A 248 2.24 -0.61 -3.34
N LYS A 249 2.66 -1.17 -4.48
CA LYS A 249 4.03 -0.96 -4.97
C LYS A 249 4.18 0.53 -5.29
N VAL A 250 5.15 1.19 -4.67
CA VAL A 250 5.47 2.59 -4.97
C VAL A 250 6.84 2.66 -5.60
N ILE A 251 6.91 3.25 -6.79
CA ILE A 251 8.17 3.49 -7.51
C ILE A 251 8.23 4.93 -7.99
N ASP A 252 9.42 5.35 -8.42
CA ASP A 252 9.64 6.63 -9.10
C ASP A 252 10.08 6.43 -10.55
N ARG A 253 10.17 7.55 -11.27
CA ARG A 253 10.62 7.62 -12.67
C ARG A 253 11.95 6.89 -12.90
N THR A 254 12.93 7.03 -12.00
CA THR A 254 14.23 6.35 -12.17
C THR A 254 14.07 4.84 -12.10
N GLN A 255 13.30 4.33 -11.13
CA GLN A 255 13.04 2.89 -11.04
C GLN A 255 12.28 2.37 -12.27
N LEU A 256 11.28 3.09 -12.78
CA LEU A 256 10.56 2.71 -14.00
C LEU A 256 11.50 2.59 -15.20
N ILE A 257 12.41 3.56 -15.39
CA ILE A 257 13.40 3.54 -16.47
C ILE A 257 14.32 2.32 -16.35
N LEU A 258 14.76 2.00 -15.13
CA LEU A 258 15.60 0.82 -14.88
C LEU A 258 14.85 -0.48 -15.18
N ASP A 259 13.56 -0.56 -14.87
CA ASP A 259 12.71 -1.72 -15.16
C ASP A 259 12.55 -1.92 -16.69
N ILE A 260 12.33 -0.83 -17.44
CA ILE A 260 12.30 -0.85 -18.91
C ILE A 260 13.64 -1.36 -19.49
N PHE A 261 14.77 -0.86 -18.97
CA PHE A 261 16.09 -1.34 -19.40
C PHE A 261 16.30 -2.80 -19.06
N ALA A 262 15.80 -3.28 -17.92
CA ALA A 262 15.92 -4.68 -17.53
C ALA A 262 15.18 -5.59 -18.51
N ARG A 263 13.98 -5.18 -18.95
CA ARG A 263 13.20 -5.91 -19.98
C ARG A 263 13.91 -5.94 -21.34
N ARG A 264 14.56 -4.85 -21.74
CA ARG A 264 15.24 -4.71 -23.04
C ARG A 264 16.66 -5.29 -23.05
N ALA A 265 17.24 -5.61 -21.90
CA ALA A 265 18.61 -6.12 -21.79
C ALA A 265 18.71 -7.60 -22.21
N HIS A 266 18.98 -7.86 -23.49
CA HIS A 266 19.17 -9.22 -24.01
C HIS A 266 20.61 -9.73 -23.90
N SER A 267 21.60 -8.85 -24.00
CA SER A 267 23.02 -9.22 -23.93
C SER A 267 23.47 -9.43 -22.49
N ARG A 268 24.48 -10.29 -22.28
CA ARG A 268 25.07 -10.48 -20.94
C ARG A 268 25.61 -9.18 -20.35
N GLU A 269 26.31 -8.38 -21.15
CA GLU A 269 26.82 -7.06 -20.75
C GLU A 269 25.68 -6.12 -20.33
N GLY A 270 24.60 -6.05 -21.13
CA GLY A 270 23.44 -5.24 -20.80
C GLY A 270 22.76 -5.68 -19.51
N LYS A 271 22.58 -6.99 -19.31
CA LYS A 271 21.98 -7.54 -18.08
C LYS A 271 22.80 -7.17 -16.83
N VAL A 272 24.13 -7.32 -16.91
CA VAL A 272 25.05 -6.96 -15.82
C VAL A 272 24.99 -5.46 -15.52
N GLN A 273 24.99 -4.60 -16.55
CA GLN A 273 24.90 -3.15 -16.38
C GLN A 273 23.59 -2.72 -15.72
N VAL A 274 22.46 -3.28 -16.14
CA VAL A 274 21.16 -2.92 -15.59
C VAL A 274 21.00 -3.43 -14.16
N GLU A 275 21.38 -4.68 -13.88
CA GLU A 275 21.34 -5.22 -12.52
C GLU A 275 22.22 -4.38 -11.58
N LEU A 276 23.42 -4.01 -12.03
CA LEU A 276 24.31 -3.12 -11.27
C LEU A 276 23.66 -1.77 -10.98
N ALA A 277 23.00 -1.16 -11.96
CA ALA A 277 22.31 0.11 -11.80
C ALA A 277 21.12 0.00 -10.82
N GLN A 278 20.31 -1.05 -10.94
CA GLN A 278 19.21 -1.34 -10.02
C GLN A 278 19.70 -1.51 -8.58
N LEU A 279 20.76 -2.29 -8.37
CA LEU A 279 21.30 -2.51 -7.01
C LEU A 279 21.91 -1.23 -6.43
N LYS A 280 22.64 -0.44 -7.22
CA LYS A 280 23.17 0.86 -6.78
C LYS A 280 22.05 1.83 -6.39
N TYR A 281 20.95 1.80 -7.14
CA TYR A 281 19.78 2.63 -6.86
C TYR A 281 19.01 2.18 -5.61
N LEU A 282 18.86 0.86 -5.45
CA LEU A 282 18.13 0.25 -4.34
C LEU A 282 18.89 0.33 -3.01
N LEU A 283 20.21 0.16 -3.03
CA LEU A 283 21.06 0.10 -1.83
C LEU A 283 20.78 1.21 -0.79
N PRO A 284 20.75 2.51 -1.14
CA PRO A 284 20.43 3.57 -0.18
C PRO A 284 18.99 3.51 0.34
N LYS A 285 18.07 2.86 -0.38
CA LYS A 285 16.64 2.73 -0.07
C LYS A 285 16.28 1.47 0.73
N LEU A 286 17.23 0.56 0.99
CA LEU A 286 17.00 -0.70 1.75
C LEU A 286 16.77 -0.49 3.27
N SER A 287 16.63 0.74 3.76
CA SER A 287 16.42 1.00 5.18
C SER A 287 15.01 0.60 5.64
N GLU A 288 14.96 -0.35 6.58
CA GLU A 288 13.84 -0.57 7.52
C GLU A 288 12.48 -1.02 6.95
N ARG A 289 12.45 -1.79 5.86
CA ARG A 289 11.23 -2.51 5.41
C ARG A 289 10.76 -3.61 6.39
N SER A 290 11.24 -3.63 7.62
CA SER A 290 11.18 -4.78 8.54
C SER A 290 10.84 -4.39 9.98
N THR A 291 10.11 -3.30 10.21
CA THR A 291 9.66 -2.93 11.57
C THR A 291 8.62 -3.89 12.17
N ALA A 292 7.96 -4.70 11.34
CA ALA A 292 7.10 -5.80 11.81
C ALA A 292 7.90 -7.02 12.30
N LEU A 293 9.01 -7.37 11.62
CA LEU A 293 9.85 -8.53 11.98
C LEU A 293 10.95 -8.21 13.01
N SER A 294 11.35 -6.94 13.16
CA SER A 294 12.41 -6.53 14.10
C SER A 294 11.91 -6.46 15.55
N ARG A 295 10.61 -6.17 15.77
CA ARG A 295 10.02 -6.05 17.12
C ARG A 295 9.86 -7.38 17.85
N LEU A 296 9.58 -8.48 17.13
CA LEU A 296 9.53 -9.82 17.72
C LEU A 296 10.91 -10.33 18.18
N THR A 297 12.00 -9.82 17.63
CA THR A 297 13.38 -10.13 18.07
C THR A 297 13.97 -9.14 19.08
N GLY A 298 13.32 -8.00 19.31
CA GLY A 298 13.86 -6.90 20.13
C GLY A 298 13.36 -6.85 21.58
N GLY A 299 12.38 -7.67 21.96
CA GLY A 299 11.69 -7.53 23.25
C GLY A 299 12.30 -8.30 24.43
N ILE A 300 13.06 -9.37 24.20
CA ILE A 300 13.60 -10.20 25.30
C ILE A 300 15.02 -10.68 24.93
N GLY A 301 16.03 -10.09 25.56
CA GLY A 301 17.31 -10.75 25.83
C GLY A 301 18.18 -11.15 24.64
N GLY A 302 18.70 -10.18 23.88
CA GLY A 302 19.76 -10.39 22.90
C GLY A 302 21.05 -9.65 23.27
N ARG A 303 21.65 -9.92 24.43
CA ARG A 303 23.02 -9.46 24.72
C ARG A 303 24.00 -10.30 23.91
N GLY A 304 24.31 -9.87 22.70
CA GLY A 304 25.37 -10.42 21.85
C GLY A 304 25.64 -9.53 20.63
N PRO A 305 26.89 -9.44 20.14
CA PRO A 305 27.27 -8.62 18.99
C PRO A 305 26.87 -9.26 17.64
N GLY A 306 25.61 -9.68 17.52
CA GLY A 306 25.07 -10.26 16.30
C GLY A 306 24.70 -9.19 15.28
N GLU A 307 25.20 -9.32 14.05
CA GLU A 307 24.84 -8.48 12.90
C GLU A 307 23.31 -8.51 12.68
N THR A 308 22.68 -7.34 12.54
CA THR A 308 21.23 -7.26 12.31
C THR A 308 20.88 -7.80 10.91
N ARG A 309 19.66 -8.34 10.72
CA ARG A 309 19.22 -8.82 9.40
C ARG A 309 19.39 -7.77 8.29
N LEU A 310 19.14 -6.50 8.62
CA LEU A 310 19.32 -5.37 7.70
C LEU A 310 20.78 -5.14 7.31
N GLU A 311 21.72 -5.29 8.25
CA GLU A 311 23.15 -5.20 7.97
C GLU A 311 23.61 -6.34 7.06
N VAL A 312 23.17 -7.58 7.34
CA VAL A 312 23.44 -8.75 6.50
C VAL A 312 22.92 -8.53 5.08
N ASP A 313 21.69 -8.04 4.92
CA ASP A 313 21.11 -7.79 3.59
C ASP A 313 21.85 -6.67 2.84
N ARG A 314 22.20 -5.58 3.52
CA ARG A 314 23.04 -4.51 2.94
C ARG A 314 24.40 -5.03 2.49
N ARG A 315 25.04 -5.88 3.30
CA ARG A 315 26.33 -6.50 2.97
C ARG A 315 26.21 -7.37 1.72
N ARG A 316 25.20 -8.25 1.65
CA ARG A 316 24.94 -9.08 0.47
C ARG A 316 24.76 -8.26 -0.81
N VAL A 317 24.04 -7.14 -0.73
CA VAL A 317 23.86 -6.24 -1.88
C VAL A 317 25.18 -5.59 -2.29
N LYS A 318 26.00 -5.14 -1.33
CA LYS A 318 27.34 -4.60 -1.62
C LYS A 318 28.26 -5.63 -2.26
N ASP A 319 28.27 -6.87 -1.76
CA ASP A 319 29.07 -7.96 -2.30
C ASP A 319 28.62 -8.30 -3.73
N ARG A 320 27.31 -8.29 -4.00
CA ARG A 320 26.76 -8.47 -5.35
C ARG A 320 27.18 -7.33 -6.30
N ILE A 321 27.10 -6.08 -5.85
CA ILE A 321 27.59 -4.92 -6.61
C ILE A 321 29.06 -5.10 -6.99
N TYR A 322 29.91 -5.46 -6.02
CA TYR A 322 31.34 -5.67 -6.25
C TYR A 322 31.62 -6.77 -7.30
N ASN A 323 30.88 -7.88 -7.23
CA ASN A 323 31.01 -8.97 -8.20
C ASN A 323 30.55 -8.56 -9.61
N LEU A 324 29.44 -7.81 -9.72
CA LEU A 324 28.94 -7.30 -11.00
C LEU A 324 29.90 -6.27 -11.61
N GLU A 325 30.54 -5.42 -10.80
CA GLU A 325 31.56 -4.47 -11.26
C GLU A 325 32.76 -5.19 -11.86
N LYS A 326 33.26 -6.24 -11.20
CA LYS A 326 34.33 -7.09 -11.74
C LYS A 326 33.93 -7.80 -13.03
N GLU A 327 32.72 -8.35 -13.07
CA GLU A 327 32.19 -8.99 -14.27
C GLU A 327 32.13 -8.00 -15.43
N LEU A 328 31.63 -6.78 -15.18
CA LEU A 328 31.54 -5.73 -16.18
C LEU A 328 32.93 -5.31 -16.70
N GLU A 329 33.92 -5.21 -15.82
CA GLU A 329 35.31 -4.92 -16.22
C GLU A 329 35.88 -6.01 -17.15
N SER A 330 35.60 -7.28 -16.84
CA SER A 330 36.02 -8.41 -17.68
C SER A 330 35.37 -8.40 -19.07
N LEU A 331 34.08 -8.06 -19.14
CA LEU A 331 33.33 -7.94 -20.40
C LEU A 331 33.86 -6.79 -21.26
N ASN A 332 34.21 -5.67 -20.62
CA ASN A 332 34.82 -4.51 -21.29
C ASN A 332 36.18 -4.87 -21.92
N LYS A 333 37.02 -5.65 -21.21
CA LYS A 333 38.30 -6.17 -21.75
C LYS A 333 38.08 -7.08 -22.97
N GLY A 334 37.07 -7.95 -22.93
CA GLY A 334 36.71 -8.79 -24.09
C GLY A 334 36.22 -7.97 -25.28
N ARG A 335 35.47 -6.89 -25.04
CA ARG A 335 34.94 -5.99 -26.07
C ARG A 335 36.05 -5.18 -26.74
N SER A 336 37.03 -4.68 -25.99
CA SER A 336 38.18 -3.95 -26.55
C SER A 336 39.04 -4.83 -27.45
N GLN A 337 39.30 -6.08 -27.05
CA GLN A 337 40.01 -7.06 -27.89
C GLN A 337 39.26 -7.37 -29.20
N ARG A 338 37.93 -7.57 -29.14
CA ARG A 338 37.11 -7.79 -30.35
C ARG A 338 37.11 -6.57 -31.28
N ARG A 339 37.04 -5.35 -30.73
CA ARG A 339 37.15 -4.11 -31.52
C ARG A 339 38.53 -4.00 -32.19
N SER A 340 39.62 -4.31 -31.47
CA SER A 340 40.97 -4.30 -32.04
C SER A 340 41.08 -5.25 -33.23
N ARG A 341 40.61 -6.50 -33.06
CA ARG A 341 40.62 -7.51 -34.14
C ARG A 341 39.75 -7.12 -35.34
N ARG A 342 38.57 -6.52 -35.13
CA ARG A 342 37.72 -6.03 -36.23
C ARG A 342 38.36 -4.86 -36.98
N ARG A 343 39.05 -3.97 -36.26
CA ARG A 343 39.80 -2.85 -36.84
C ARG A 343 41.00 -3.34 -37.67
N GLU A 344 41.72 -4.33 -37.18
CA GLU A 344 42.79 -5.02 -37.94
C GLU A 344 42.24 -5.74 -39.17
N ALA A 345 41.07 -6.37 -39.06
CA ALA A 345 40.40 -7.06 -40.16
C ALA A 345 39.65 -6.13 -41.14
N LYS A 346 39.71 -4.80 -40.96
CA LYS A 346 38.96 -3.79 -41.75
C LYS A 346 37.45 -4.04 -41.82
N ILE A 347 36.89 -4.71 -40.81
CA ILE A 347 35.44 -4.92 -40.71
C ILE A 347 34.83 -3.67 -40.04
N PRO A 348 33.74 -3.09 -40.60
CA PRO A 348 33.04 -1.98 -39.96
C PRO A 348 32.65 -2.33 -38.51
N ILE A 349 32.88 -1.39 -37.59
CA ILE A 349 32.73 -1.60 -36.15
C ILE A 349 31.26 -1.51 -35.74
#